data_AF-A0A496VPU0-F1
#
_entry.id   AF-A0A496VPU0-F1
#
_cell.length_a   1.000
_cell.length_b   1.000
_cell.length_c   1.000
_cell.angle_alpha   90.00
_cell.angle_beta   90.00
_cell.angle_gamma   90.00
#
_symmetry.space_group_name_H-M   'P 1'
#
loop_
_entity.id
_entity.type
_entity.pdbx_description
1 polymer ?
#
loop_
_entity_poly.entity_id
_entity_poly.type
_entity_poly.pdbx_seq_one_letter_code
_entity_poly.pdbx_strand_id
1 'polypeptide(L)'
;MSFDYQIIEETQIVKKQNLCYKPGKNTKYEEKTKTTYRLEYQLNQETLNQASLLDGIFPIVHNVTNLNDKHVLETYKKQSVLTKRHSTLKGTNKVAPVYLKKTICIETM
;
A
#
# COMPACT_ATOMS: atom_id res chain seq x y z
N MET A 1 6.71 -2.17 -8.58
CA MET A 1 7.78 -2.07 -7.59
C MET A 1 8.04 -3.48 -7.07
N SER A 2 9.14 -4.10 -7.51
CA SER A 2 9.54 -5.40 -7.01
C SER A 2 10.49 -5.23 -5.83
N PHE A 3 10.26 -6.03 -4.80
CA PHE A 3 11.15 -6.13 -3.65
C PHE A 3 11.65 -7.56 -3.59
N ASP A 4 12.96 -7.69 -3.44
CA ASP A 4 13.55 -8.97 -3.08
C ASP A 4 13.52 -9.04 -1.56
N TYR A 5 13.00 -10.15 -1.01
CA TYR A 5 12.89 -10.31 0.43
C TYR A 5 13.44 -11.67 0.86
N GLN A 6 14.04 -11.67 2.04
CA GLN A 6 14.53 -12.86 2.70
C GLN A 6 14.08 -12.85 4.15
N ILE A 7 13.60 -13.99 4.63
CA ILE A 7 13.30 -14.20 6.04
C ILE A 7 14.50 -14.92 6.64
N ILE A 8 15.17 -14.25 7.57
CA ILE A 8 16.31 -14.80 8.31
C ILE A 8 15.79 -15.34 9.63
N GLU A 9 16.09 -16.60 9.90
CA GLU A 9 15.79 -17.25 11.16
C GLU A 9 17.04 -17.21 12.06
N GLU A 10 16.90 -16.58 13.22
CA GLU A 10 17.93 -16.56 14.25
C GLU A 10 17.46 -17.35 15.47
N THR A 11 18.19 -18.39 15.82
CA THR A 11 17.92 -19.23 16.99
C THR A 11 18.90 -18.89 18.09
N GLN A 12 18.39 -18.44 19.24
CA GLN A 12 19.20 -18.10 20.41
C GLN A 12 18.78 -18.96 21.62
N ILE A 13 19.77 -19.51 22.32
CA ILE A 13 19.56 -20.26 23.56
C ILE A 13 19.56 -19.25 24.72
N VAL A 14 18.39 -19.04 25.33
CA VAL A 14 18.23 -18.11 26.44
C VAL A 14 18.08 -18.90 27.74
N LYS A 15 18.93 -18.61 28.73
CA LYS A 15 18.84 -19.20 30.08
C LYS A 15 17.84 -18.38 30.91
N LYS A 16 16.71 -18.98 31.24
CA LYS A 16 15.68 -18.35 32.09
C LYS A 16 15.71 -18.97 33.48
N GLN A 17 15.76 -18.14 34.52
CA GLN A 17 15.59 -18.63 35.88
C GLN A 17 14.13 -19.08 36.10
N ASN A 18 13.95 -20.21 36.77
CA ASN A 18 12.61 -20.79 36.98
C ASN A 18 11.80 -20.09 38.08
N LEU A 19 12.48 -19.33 38.94
CA LEU A 19 11.91 -18.77 40.16
C LEU A 19 11.80 -17.25 40.07
N CYS A 20 10.77 -16.70 40.71
CA CYS A 20 10.49 -15.25 40.74
C CYS A 20 11.32 -14.48 41.81
N TYR A 21 12.28 -15.14 42.46
CA TYR A 21 13.15 -14.56 43.50
C TYR A 21 14.50 -14.10 42.93
N LYS A 22 15.26 -13.34 43.72
CA LYS A 22 16.64 -12.97 43.37
C LYS A 22 17.52 -14.24 43.28
N PRO A 23 18.44 -14.31 42.30
CA PRO A 23 19.27 -15.49 42.10
C PRO A 23 20.19 -15.73 43.32
N GLY A 24 20.24 -16.98 43.77
CA GLY A 24 21.09 -17.47 44.86
C GLY A 24 21.87 -18.72 44.43
N LYS A 25 22.68 -19.29 45.33
CA LYS A 25 23.58 -20.42 45.01
C LYS A 25 22.89 -21.68 44.45
N ASN A 26 21.58 -21.87 44.72
CA ASN A 26 20.79 -23.03 44.27
C ASN A 26 19.75 -22.69 43.19
N THR A 27 19.88 -21.55 42.49
CA THR A 27 18.94 -21.18 41.43
C THR A 27 19.10 -22.07 40.21
N LYS A 28 18.04 -22.81 39.86
CA LYS A 28 17.97 -23.64 38.65
C LYS A 28 17.60 -22.78 37.44
N TYR A 29 18.37 -22.91 36.37
CA TYR A 29 18.11 -22.25 35.09
C TYR A 29 17.57 -23.28 34.09
N GLU A 30 16.50 -22.94 33.39
CA GLU A 30 16.03 -23.66 32.21
C GLU A 30 16.61 -23.01 30.96
N GLU A 31 17.16 -23.82 30.06
CA GLU A 31 17.51 -23.39 28.71
C GLU A 31 16.24 -23.39 27.86
N LYS A 32 15.91 -22.23 27.28
CA LYS A 32 14.78 -22.08 26.36
C LYS A 32 15.32 -21.62 25.02
N THR A 33 15.00 -22.38 23.98
CA THR A 33 15.26 -21.99 22.60
C THR A 33 14.28 -20.90 22.22
N LYS A 34 14.79 -19.72 21.88
CA LYS A 34 14.01 -18.62 21.35
C LYS A 34 14.38 -18.44 19.88
N THR A 35 13.42 -18.72 19.01
CA THR A 35 13.54 -18.43 17.57
C THR A 35 12.98 -17.04 17.31
N THR A 36 13.75 -16.21 16.64
CA THR A 36 13.33 -14.87 16.19
C THR A 36 13.47 -14.79 14.68
N TYR A 37 12.44 -14.25 14.02
CA TYR A 37 12.43 -14.05 12.58
C TYR A 37 12.71 -12.59 12.27
N ARG A 38 13.65 -12.35 11.35
CA ARG A 38 13.96 -11.02 10.83
C ARG A 38 13.63 -10.99 9.35
N LEU A 39 12.83 -9.99 8.95
CA LEU A 39 12.57 -9.72 7.54
C LEU A 39 13.63 -8.74 7.04
N GLU A 40 14.41 -9.17 6.06
CA GLU A 40 15.27 -8.30 5.28
C GLU A 40 14.69 -8.15 3.89
N TYR A 41 14.60 -6.93 3.39
CA TYR A 41 14.16 -6.66 2.04
C TYR A 41 15.08 -5.63 1.41
N GLN A 42 15.30 -5.80 0.11
CA GLN A 42 16.06 -4.88 -0.71
C GLN A 42 15.24 -4.50 -1.92
N LEU A 43 15.43 -3.25 -2.32
CA LEU A 43 14.79 -2.70 -3.50
C LEU A 43 15.48 -3.28 -4.73
N ASN A 44 14.73 -3.92 -5.61
CA ASN A 44 15.32 -4.48 -6.83
C ASN A 44 15.60 -3.34 -7.82
N GLN A 45 16.83 -2.84 -7.80
CA GLN A 45 17.24 -1.66 -8.55
C GLN A 45 17.14 -1.88 -10.07
N GLU A 46 17.39 -3.09 -10.56
CA GLU A 46 17.26 -3.40 -11.99
C GLU A 46 15.81 -3.26 -12.45
N THR A 47 14.85 -3.82 -11.71
CA THR A 47 13.43 -3.68 -12.04
C THR A 47 12.95 -2.24 -11.98
N LEU A 48 13.49 -1.44 -11.05
CA LEU A 48 13.19 -0.02 -10.98
C LEU A 48 13.76 0.75 -12.16
N ASN A 49 14.98 0.46 -12.57
CA ASN A 49 15.59 1.10 -13.73
C ASN A 49 14.79 0.77 -15.00
N GLN A 50 14.36 -0.49 -15.16
CA GLN A 50 13.49 -0.88 -16.27
C GLN A 50 12.13 -0.17 -16.22
N ALA A 51 11.50 -0.09 -15.05
CA ALA A 51 10.24 0.63 -14.88
C ALA A 51 10.38 2.14 -15.14
N SER A 52 11.53 2.72 -14.76
CA SER A 52 11.84 4.13 -15.01
C SER A 52 11.98 4.46 -16.49
N LEU A 53 12.38 3.51 -17.34
CA LEU A 53 12.43 3.71 -18.80
C LEU A 53 11.03 3.82 -19.41
N LEU A 54 10.03 3.23 -18.76
CA LEU A 54 8.62 3.31 -19.16
C LEU A 54 7.90 4.50 -18.51
N ASP A 55 8.55 5.19 -17.58
CA ASP A 55 7.99 6.36 -16.92
C ASP A 55 7.82 7.51 -17.93
N GLY A 56 6.64 8.12 -17.93
CA GLY A 56 6.26 9.15 -18.89
C GLY A 56 5.58 8.65 -20.17
N ILE A 57 5.46 7.33 -20.40
CA ILE A 57 4.62 6.82 -21.50
C ILE A 57 3.15 6.93 -21.10
N PHE A 58 2.35 7.64 -21.90
CA PHE A 58 0.93 7.86 -21.64
C PHE A 58 0.06 7.38 -22.83
N PRO A 59 -0.27 6.07 -22.90
CA PRO A 59 -1.04 5.53 -24.01
C PRO A 59 -2.51 5.96 -23.89
N ILE A 60 -3.06 6.56 -24.95
CA ILE A 60 -4.49 6.87 -25.06
C ILE A 60 -5.13 5.83 -25.96
N VAL A 61 -6.09 5.08 -25.41
CA VAL A 61 -6.90 4.12 -26.17
C VAL A 61 -8.26 4.75 -26.46
N HIS A 62 -8.62 4.89 -27.74
CA HIS A 62 -9.93 5.35 -28.16
C HIS A 62 -10.48 4.47 -29.28
N ASN A 63 -11.81 4.39 -29.37
CA ASN A 63 -12.54 3.68 -30.42
C ASN A 63 -13.06 4.61 -31.54
N VAL A 64 -12.68 5.89 -31.51
CA VAL A 64 -13.20 6.88 -32.47
C VAL A 64 -12.40 6.82 -33.77
N THR A 65 -13.10 6.56 -34.88
CA THR A 65 -12.50 6.38 -36.20
C THR A 65 -12.29 7.69 -36.97
N ASN A 66 -12.99 8.76 -36.60
CA ASN A 66 -13.07 10.00 -37.38
C ASN A 66 -12.50 11.22 -36.65
N LEU A 67 -11.66 11.02 -35.63
CA LEU A 67 -11.01 12.10 -34.88
C LEU A 67 -9.51 12.11 -35.19
N ASN A 68 -8.97 13.32 -35.38
CA ASN A 68 -7.53 13.55 -35.45
C ASN A 68 -6.91 13.37 -34.05
N ASP A 69 -5.73 12.77 -33.96
CA ASP A 69 -4.95 12.54 -32.74
C ASP A 69 -4.85 13.78 -31.83
N LYS A 70 -4.72 14.98 -32.43
CA LYS A 70 -4.71 16.24 -31.67
C LYS A 70 -6.02 16.44 -30.88
N HIS A 71 -7.16 16.18 -31.50
CA HIS A 71 -8.46 16.32 -30.86
C HIS A 71 -8.71 15.22 -29.82
N VAL A 72 -8.16 14.01 -30.04
CA VAL A 72 -8.17 12.94 -29.03
C VAL A 72 -7.45 13.41 -27.76
N LEU A 73 -6.25 13.98 -27.90
CA LEU A 73 -5.48 14.50 -26.77
C LEU A 73 -6.18 15.68 -26.08
N GLU A 74 -6.75 16.62 -26.84
CA GLU A 74 -7.52 17.75 -26.30
C GLU A 74 -8.74 17.27 -25.50
N THR A 75 -9.44 16.25 -26.00
CA THR A 75 -10.59 15.65 -25.33
C THR A 75 -10.16 14.94 -24.06
N TYR A 76 -9.07 14.17 -24.11
CA TYR A 76 -8.47 13.53 -22.94
C TYR A 76 -8.11 14.55 -21.85
N LYS A 77 -7.49 15.69 -22.19
CA LYS A 77 -7.15 16.75 -21.21
C LYS A 77 -8.36 17.30 -20.44
N LYS A 78 -9.55 17.28 -21.06
CA LYS A 78 -10.81 17.72 -20.40
C LYS A 78 -11.28 16.74 -19.31
N GLN A 79 -10.80 15.51 -19.26
CA GLN A 79 -11.12 14.55 -18.18
C GLN A 79 -10.76 15.09 -16.79
N SER A 80 -9.71 15.91 -16.68
CA SER A 80 -9.30 16.57 -15.44
C SER A 80 -10.44 17.37 -14.77
N VAL A 81 -11.36 17.91 -15.56
CA VAL A 81 -12.53 18.65 -15.06
C VAL A 81 -13.48 17.73 -14.28
N LEU A 82 -13.66 16.48 -14.72
CA LEU A 82 -14.47 15.49 -14.00
C LEU A 82 -13.85 15.14 -12.65
N THR A 83 -12.53 14.91 -12.62
CA THR A 83 -11.79 14.65 -11.37
C THR A 83 -11.91 15.80 -10.39
N LYS A 84 -11.81 17.05 -10.88
CA LYS A 84 -12.01 18.25 -10.07
C LYS A 84 -13.44 18.30 -9.51
N ARG A 85 -14.46 17.99 -10.31
CA ARG A 85 -15.86 17.90 -9.84
C ARG A 85 -16.02 16.85 -8.74
N HIS A 86 -15.46 15.65 -8.89
CA HIS A 86 -15.51 14.63 -7.83
C HIS A 86 -14.76 15.04 -6.56
N SER A 87 -13.62 15.72 -6.69
CA SER A 87 -12.88 16.27 -5.55
C SER A 87 -13.69 17.34 -4.82
N THR A 88 -14.29 18.28 -5.55
CA THR A 88 -15.20 19.31 -5.02
C THR A 88 -16.42 18.67 -4.34
N LEU A 89 -17.01 17.64 -4.95
CA LEU A 89 -18.16 16.89 -4.41
C LEU A 89 -17.83 16.25 -3.06
N LYS A 90 -16.67 15.58 -2.96
CA LYS A 90 -16.21 14.90 -1.74
C LYS A 90 -15.70 15.87 -0.66
N GLY A 91 -15.18 17.03 -1.07
CA GLY A 91 -14.59 18.03 -0.18
C GLY A 91 -15.56 19.16 0.18
N THR A 92 -15.51 20.24 -0.59
CA THR A 92 -16.22 21.51 -0.29
C THR A 92 -17.74 21.38 -0.29
N ASN A 93 -18.29 20.54 -1.17
CA ASN A 93 -19.73 20.31 -1.23
C ASN A 93 -20.25 19.37 -0.14
N LYS A 94 -19.38 18.89 0.78
CA LYS A 94 -19.72 17.99 1.89
C LYS A 94 -20.91 17.11 1.54
N VAL A 95 -20.75 16.24 0.53
CA VAL A 95 -21.58 15.04 0.47
C VAL A 95 -21.16 14.21 1.68
N ALA A 96 -21.65 14.64 2.85
CA ALA A 96 -21.51 13.93 4.08
C ALA A 96 -22.17 12.57 3.83
N PRO A 97 -21.59 11.46 4.29
CA PRO A 97 -22.33 10.21 4.34
C PRO A 97 -23.56 10.47 5.21
N VAL A 98 -24.70 10.73 4.57
CA VAL A 98 -25.96 10.93 5.26
C VAL A 98 -26.32 9.54 5.77
N TYR A 99 -26.32 9.35 7.09
CA TYR A 99 -26.79 8.13 7.72
C TYR A 99 -28.31 8.02 7.57
N LEU A 100 -28.77 7.85 6.33
CA LEU A 100 -30.16 7.66 5.99
C LEU A 100 -30.51 6.20 6.21
N LYS A 101 -31.65 5.99 6.88
CA LYS A 101 -32.16 4.66 7.23
C LYS A 101 -32.48 3.78 6.00
N LYS A 102 -32.52 4.36 4.79
CA LYS A 102 -32.80 3.68 3.51
C LYS A 102 -31.88 4.23 2.42
N THR A 103 -31.30 3.34 1.62
CA THR A 103 -30.37 3.65 0.52
C THR A 103 -31.00 4.42 -0.64
N ILE A 104 -32.29 4.23 -0.91
CA ILE A 104 -33.02 4.90 -2.01
C ILE A 104 -32.94 6.43 -1.96
N CYS A 105 -32.89 7.02 -0.76
CA CYS A 105 -32.84 8.47 -0.60
C CYS A 105 -31.48 9.09 -0.95
N ILE A 106 -30.42 8.28 -1.07
CA ILE A 106 -29.05 8.72 -1.38
C ILE A 106 -28.91 9.01 -2.87
N GLU A 107 -29.60 8.26 -3.74
CA GLU A 107 -29.49 8.39 -5.19
C GLU A 107 -30.35 9.55 -5.76
N THR A 108 -31.33 10.02 -4.98
CA THR A 108 -32.29 11.05 -5.39
C THR A 108 -31.92 12.49 -4.96
N MET A 109 -30.83 12.66 -4.19
CA MET A 109 -30.30 13.98 -3.80
C MET A 109 -29.16 14.40 -4.73
#